data_AF-A0A1V9YHE3-F1
#
_entry.id   AF-A0A1V9YHE3-F1
#
_cell.length_a   1.000
_cell.length_b   1.000
_cell.length_c   1.000
_cell.angle_alpha   90.00
_cell.angle_beta   90.00
_cell.angle_gamma   90.00
#
_symmetry.space_group_name_H-M   'P 1'
#
loop_
_entity.id
_entity.type
_entity.pdbx_description
1 polymer ?
#
loop_
_entity_poly.entity_id
_entity_poly.type
_entity_poly.pdbx_seq_one_letter_code
_entity_poly.pdbx_strand_id
1 'polypeptide(L)'
;MTVYGNMKDYKSQESRPLFGVRTATLIADPTTTLTPFAAGECAFQKQQSIRYSITESSSATFYVYHPEALLVLRSVNLEARSCTCEYRDQMHLLCRHIIRALTYVGRLDSILDFFHPMYLIGSYSAAVSKCSLNCH
;
A
#
# COMPACT_ATOMS: atom_id res chain seq x y z
N MET A 1 50.36 4.43 30.17
CA MET A 1 49.76 4.55 28.83
C MET A 1 48.72 5.65 28.87
N THR A 2 49.08 6.75 28.21
CA THR A 2 48.28 7.79 27.52
C THR A 2 46.86 7.37 27.09
N VAL A 3 45.85 8.22 26.86
CA VAL A 3 45.51 9.63 27.11
C VAL A 3 44.02 9.76 26.71
N TYR A 4 43.28 10.67 27.35
CA TYR A 4 41.90 11.09 27.10
C TYR A 4 41.62 11.67 25.69
N GLY A 5 40.36 11.61 25.24
CA GLY A 5 39.76 12.53 24.25
C GLY A 5 38.41 12.00 23.74
N ASN A 6 37.24 12.60 24.01
CA ASN A 6 36.68 13.93 23.78
C ASN A 6 35.64 13.96 22.64
N MET A 7 34.43 14.25 23.07
CA MET A 7 33.28 14.85 22.39
C MET A 7 33.64 16.07 21.52
N LYS A 8 33.53 15.95 20.18
CA LYS A 8 33.19 16.96 19.13
C LYS A 8 32.80 16.13 17.88
N ASP A 9 31.78 16.40 17.06
CA ASP A 9 31.40 17.65 16.42
C ASP A 9 29.89 17.68 16.08
N TYR A 10 29.20 18.68 16.64
CA TYR A 10 27.93 19.20 16.12
C TYR A 10 28.25 20.60 15.59
N LYS A 11 28.25 20.79 14.27
CA LYS A 11 28.15 22.11 13.62
C LYS A 11 27.80 22.00 12.13
N SER A 12 26.54 22.36 11.84
CA SER A 12 26.09 23.30 10.79
C SER A 12 26.86 23.39 9.47
N GLN A 13 26.16 23.13 8.37
CA GLN A 13 26.16 24.07 7.23
C GLN A 13 24.92 23.90 6.34
N GLU A 14 24.18 24.99 6.22
CA GLU A 14 23.12 25.22 5.25
C GLU A 14 23.66 25.14 3.81
N SER A 15 22.88 24.53 2.93
CA SER A 15 22.71 25.06 1.57
C SER A 15 21.36 24.61 1.03
N ARG A 16 20.40 25.53 1.01
CA ARG A 16 19.24 25.44 0.11
C ARG A 16 19.75 25.67 -1.31
N PRO A 17 19.27 24.89 -2.29
CA PRO A 17 18.97 25.44 -3.59
C PRO A 17 17.47 25.71 -3.69
N LEU A 18 17.22 26.90 -4.21
CA LEU A 18 15.95 27.49 -4.59
C LEU A 18 15.23 26.65 -5.65
N PHE A 19 13.90 26.78 -5.70
CA PHE A 19 13.05 26.64 -6.89
C PHE A 19 13.76 26.09 -8.13
N GLY A 20 13.69 24.77 -8.30
CA GLY A 20 14.05 24.10 -9.53
C GLY A 20 12.88 23.22 -9.90
N VAL A 21 12.10 23.68 -10.86
CA VAL A 21 11.06 22.93 -11.57
C VAL A 21 11.69 21.62 -12.04
N ARG A 22 11.56 20.58 -11.23
CA ARG A 22 11.69 19.20 -11.71
C ARG A 22 10.29 18.83 -12.14
N THR A 23 9.97 19.17 -13.38
CA THR A 23 9.26 18.25 -14.28
C THR A 23 10.02 16.93 -14.24
N ALA A 24 9.88 16.20 -13.13
CA ALA A 24 10.10 14.79 -13.10
C ALA A 24 8.98 14.28 -13.98
N THR A 25 9.33 14.11 -15.25
CA THR A 25 8.73 13.20 -16.20
C THR A 25 7.87 12.23 -15.42
N LEU A 26 6.56 12.47 -15.41
CA LEU A 26 5.58 11.45 -15.08
C LEU A 26 5.74 10.44 -16.21
N ILE A 27 6.79 9.65 -16.10
CA ILE A 27 7.04 8.49 -16.92
C ILE A 27 5.75 7.71 -16.72
N ALA A 28 4.95 7.68 -17.78
CA ALA A 28 3.89 6.73 -17.97
C ALA A 28 4.56 5.36 -17.93
N ASP A 29 4.82 4.89 -16.71
CA ASP A 29 5.17 3.52 -16.47
C ASP A 29 3.90 2.73 -16.83
N PRO A 30 3.94 1.75 -17.75
CA PRO A 30 2.80 0.89 -18.04
C PRO A 30 2.26 0.14 -16.80
N THR A 31 2.93 0.24 -15.63
CA THR A 31 2.42 -0.18 -14.32
C THR A 31 1.46 0.82 -13.62
N THR A 32 1.13 1.96 -14.25
CA THR A 32 0.16 2.98 -13.77
C THR A 32 -1.31 2.51 -13.82
N THR A 33 -1.59 1.35 -13.25
CA THR A 33 -2.97 0.87 -13.08
C THR A 33 -3.66 1.57 -11.92
N LEU A 34 -2.90 1.93 -10.87
CA LEU A 34 -3.42 2.57 -9.66
C LEU A 34 -3.22 4.09 -9.68
N THR A 35 -4.15 4.82 -9.05
CA THR A 35 -3.94 6.23 -8.73
C THR A 35 -2.69 6.41 -7.87
N PRO A 36 -1.98 7.56 -7.95
CA PRO A 36 -0.78 7.80 -7.16
C PRO A 36 -0.98 7.62 -5.66
N PHE A 37 -2.14 8.04 -5.14
CA PHE A 37 -2.52 7.84 -3.74
C PHE A 37 -2.62 6.35 -3.37
N ALA A 38 -3.37 5.57 -4.16
CA ALA A 38 -3.54 4.15 -3.92
C ALA A 38 -2.22 3.37 -4.06
N ALA A 39 -1.34 3.77 -4.99
CA ALA A 39 -0.02 3.19 -5.14
C ALA A 39 0.86 3.44 -3.90
N GLY A 40 0.87 4.67 -3.38
CA GLY A 40 1.58 5.02 -2.15
C GLY A 40 1.08 4.23 -0.94
N GLU A 41 -0.24 4.17 -0.75
CA GLU A 41 -0.87 3.38 0.31
C GLU A 41 -0.57 1.88 0.18
N CYS A 42 -0.60 1.33 -1.04
CA CYS A 42 -0.26 -0.06 -1.29
C CYS A 42 1.18 -0.38 -0.85
N ALA A 43 2.14 0.48 -1.20
CA ALA A 43 3.53 0.31 -0.81
C ALA A 43 3.69 0.34 0.73
N PHE A 44 3.03 1.29 1.39
CA PHE A 44 3.05 1.40 2.85
C PHE A 44 2.44 0.15 3.52
N GLN A 45 1.25 -0.27 3.10
CA GLN A 45 0.58 -1.45 3.66
C GLN A 45 1.39 -2.74 3.42
N LYS A 46 2.06 -2.85 2.27
CA LYS A 46 2.95 -3.98 1.96
C LYS A 46 4.10 -4.06 2.94
N GLN A 47 4.76 -2.94 3.22
CA GLN A 47 5.85 -2.88 4.19
C GLN A 47 5.38 -3.29 5.60
N GLN A 48 4.19 -2.84 6.02
CA GLN A 48 3.64 -3.18 7.34
C GLN A 48 3.18 -4.64 7.45
N SER A 49 2.79 -5.29 6.34
CA SER A 49 2.24 -6.65 6.34
C SER A 49 3.20 -7.71 6.87
N ILE A 50 4.50 -7.49 6.76
CA ILE A 50 5.56 -8.43 7.16
C ILE A 50 5.52 -8.71 8.67
N ARG A 51 5.04 -7.75 9.46
CA ARG A 51 4.96 -7.83 10.93
C ARG A 51 3.81 -8.71 11.44
N TYR A 52 2.93 -9.17 10.55
CA TYR A 52 1.74 -9.92 10.93
C TYR A 52 1.96 -11.43 10.73
N SER A 53 1.38 -12.21 11.62
CA SER A 53 1.28 -13.66 11.49
C SER A 53 -0.07 -14.05 10.92
N ILE A 54 -0.14 -15.27 10.39
CA ILE A 54 -1.32 -15.80 9.73
C ILE A 54 -1.58 -17.24 10.16
N THR A 55 -2.84 -17.59 10.30
CA THR A 55 -3.32 -18.95 10.51
C THR A 55 -4.43 -19.23 9.51
N GLU A 56 -4.32 -20.34 8.82
CA GLU A 56 -5.33 -20.78 7.87
C GLU A 56 -6.52 -21.40 8.61
N SER A 57 -7.73 -20.98 8.26
CA SER A 57 -8.97 -21.58 8.79
C SER A 57 -9.65 -22.48 7.78
N SER A 58 -9.58 -22.12 6.50
CA SER A 58 -10.14 -22.86 5.36
C SER A 58 -9.40 -22.43 4.09
N SER A 59 -9.69 -23.07 2.96
CA SER A 59 -9.06 -22.76 1.66
C SER A 59 -9.18 -21.29 1.23
N ALA A 60 -10.24 -20.59 1.67
CA ALA A 60 -10.50 -19.20 1.30
C ALA A 60 -10.37 -18.21 2.45
N THR A 61 -10.38 -18.68 3.71
CA THR A 61 -10.45 -17.82 4.91
C THR A 61 -9.23 -17.99 5.80
N PHE A 62 -8.64 -16.85 6.17
CA PHE A 62 -7.42 -16.75 6.95
C PHE A 62 -7.62 -15.79 8.13
N TYR A 63 -7.02 -16.14 9.25
CA TYR A 63 -6.93 -15.25 10.40
C TYR A 63 -5.55 -14.61 10.45
N VAL A 64 -5.52 -13.27 10.48
CA VAL A 64 -4.29 -12.48 10.51
C VAL A 64 -4.25 -11.67 11.80
N TYR A 65 -3.10 -11.69 12.48
CA TYR A 65 -2.91 -11.02 13.76
C TYR A 65 -1.48 -10.49 13.91
N HIS A 66 -1.30 -9.49 14.75
CA HIS A 66 0.04 -9.05 15.14
C HIS A 66 0.50 -9.91 16.33
N PRO A 67 1.71 -10.48 16.33
CA PRO A 67 2.17 -11.37 17.40
C PRO A 67 2.11 -10.75 18.80
N GLU A 68 2.35 -9.45 18.92
CA GLU A 68 2.30 -8.71 20.18
C GLU A 68 0.87 -8.29 20.59
N ALA A 69 -0.14 -8.51 19.73
CA ALA A 69 -1.53 -8.10 19.96
C ALA A 69 -2.52 -9.21 19.56
N LEU A 70 -2.37 -10.39 20.16
CA LEU A 70 -3.15 -11.59 19.83
C LEU A 70 -4.67 -11.43 19.98
N LEU A 71 -5.12 -10.50 20.82
CA LEU A 71 -6.55 -10.20 21.02
C LEU A 71 -7.20 -9.52 19.81
N VAL A 72 -6.40 -8.97 18.89
CA VAL A 72 -6.88 -8.24 17.71
C VAL A 72 -6.74 -9.13 16.47
N LEU A 73 -7.60 -10.15 16.40
CA LEU A 73 -7.70 -11.03 15.25
C LEU A 73 -8.48 -10.35 14.11
N ARG A 74 -8.04 -10.54 12.87
CA ARG A 74 -8.76 -10.09 11.67
C ARG A 74 -8.99 -11.27 10.74
N SER A 75 -10.24 -11.43 10.30
CA SER A 75 -10.59 -12.43 9.29
C SER A 75 -10.38 -11.83 7.90
N VAL A 76 -9.79 -12.62 7.01
CA VAL A 76 -9.55 -12.30 5.61
C VAL A 76 -10.18 -13.40 4.78
N ASN A 77 -11.04 -13.03 3.84
CA ASN A 77 -11.57 -13.95 2.83
C ASN A 77 -11.06 -13.52 1.45
N LEU A 78 -10.23 -14.37 0.83
CA LEU A 78 -9.59 -14.06 -0.44
C LEU A 78 -10.56 -14.19 -1.64
N GLU A 79 -11.56 -15.06 -1.56
CA GLU A 79 -12.58 -15.23 -2.61
C GLU A 79 -13.56 -14.06 -2.62
N ALA A 80 -14.06 -13.67 -1.44
CA ALA A 80 -14.92 -12.51 -1.25
C ALA A 80 -14.15 -11.16 -1.31
N ARG A 81 -12.81 -11.21 -1.44
CA ARG A 81 -11.91 -10.04 -1.49
C ARG A 81 -12.14 -9.09 -0.33
N SER A 82 -12.31 -9.63 0.87
CA SER A 82 -12.74 -8.89 2.05
C SER A 82 -11.83 -9.12 3.25
N CYS A 83 -11.84 -8.16 4.17
CA CYS A 83 -11.16 -8.25 5.46
C CYS A 83 -11.98 -7.49 6.49
N THR A 84 -12.08 -8.04 7.71
CA THR A 84 -12.86 -7.45 8.82
C THR A 84 -12.13 -6.30 9.53
N CYS A 85 -11.17 -5.64 8.87
CA CYS A 85 -10.45 -4.51 9.46
C CYS A 85 -11.08 -3.19 9.00
N GLU A 86 -11.18 -2.25 9.94
CA GLU A 86 -11.77 -0.92 9.71
C GLU A 86 -11.15 -0.18 8.52
N TYR A 87 -9.83 -0.34 8.29
CA TYR A 87 -9.17 0.29 7.14
C TYR A 87 -9.78 -0.15 5.80
N ARG A 88 -10.11 -1.44 5.66
CA ARG A 88 -10.72 -1.97 4.43
C ARG A 88 -12.13 -1.40 4.25
N ASP A 89 -12.88 -1.31 5.34
CA ASP A 89 -14.26 -0.83 5.33
C ASP A 89 -14.35 0.67 5.04
N GLN A 90 -13.42 1.47 5.59
CA GLN A 90 -13.42 2.92 5.42
C GLN A 90 -12.80 3.36 4.10
N MET A 91 -11.69 2.74 3.71
CA MET A 91 -10.89 3.21 2.57
C MET A 91 -11.20 2.44 1.28
N HIS A 92 -11.81 1.26 1.36
CA HIS A 92 -11.94 0.32 0.23
C HIS A 92 -10.61 0.03 -0.50
N LEU A 93 -9.49 0.28 0.19
CA LEU A 93 -8.14 0.03 -0.29
C LEU A 93 -7.66 -1.34 0.19
N LEU A 94 -6.54 -1.77 -0.37
CA LEU A 94 -5.88 -2.99 0.03
C LEU A 94 -5.25 -2.83 1.41
N CYS A 95 -5.67 -3.66 2.38
CA CYS A 95 -5.09 -3.64 3.71
C CYS A 95 -3.93 -4.63 3.84
N ARG A 96 -3.02 -4.35 4.77
CA ARG A 96 -1.90 -5.26 5.14
C ARG A 96 -2.31 -6.70 5.45
N HIS A 97 -3.50 -6.93 5.99
CA HIS A 97 -3.99 -8.29 6.28
C HIS A 97 -4.25 -9.11 5.01
N ILE A 98 -4.88 -8.50 3.99
CA ILE A 98 -5.08 -9.13 2.69
C ILE A 98 -3.73 -9.38 2.02
N ILE A 99 -2.81 -8.40 2.07
CA ILE A 99 -1.46 -8.57 1.52
C ILE A 99 -0.74 -9.76 2.17
N ARG A 100 -0.85 -9.88 3.50
CA ARG A 100 -0.23 -10.99 4.23
C ARG A 100 -0.82 -12.34 3.81
N ALA A 101 -2.15 -12.42 3.67
CA ALA A 101 -2.82 -13.63 3.19
C ALA A 101 -2.44 -13.98 1.75
N LEU A 102 -2.44 -13.00 0.83
CA LEU A 102 -2.01 -13.20 -0.56
C LEU A 102 -0.56 -13.67 -0.67
N THR A 103 0.32 -13.11 0.16
CA THR A 103 1.73 -13.51 0.23
C THR A 103 1.86 -14.95 0.73
N TYR A 104 1.09 -15.32 1.75
CA TYR A 104 1.09 -16.68 2.31
C TYR A 104 0.64 -17.73 1.27
N VAL A 105 -0.39 -17.43 0.48
CA VAL A 105 -0.87 -18.35 -0.57
C VAL A 105 -0.11 -18.23 -1.91
N GLY A 106 0.91 -17.37 -1.99
CA GLY A 106 1.69 -17.17 -3.22
C GLY A 106 0.92 -16.51 -4.38
N ARG A 107 -0.13 -15.75 -4.10
CA ARG A 107 -0.99 -15.09 -5.11
C ARG A 107 -0.85 -13.57 -5.15
N LEU A 108 0.31 -13.05 -4.74
CA LEU A 108 0.53 -11.60 -4.68
C LEU A 108 0.46 -10.93 -6.06
N ASP A 109 0.62 -11.66 -7.15
CA ASP A 109 0.46 -11.12 -8.51
C ASP A 109 -0.99 -10.68 -8.81
N SER A 110 -1.97 -11.26 -8.11
CA SER A 110 -3.40 -10.90 -8.21
C SER A 110 -3.81 -9.70 -7.34
N ILE A 111 -2.84 -8.97 -6.79
CA ILE A 111 -3.08 -7.87 -5.83
C ILE A 111 -4.02 -6.77 -6.36
N LEU A 112 -4.00 -6.53 -7.68
CA LEU A 112 -4.82 -5.50 -8.32
C LEU A 112 -6.32 -5.83 -8.26
N ASP A 113 -6.70 -7.11 -8.22
CA ASP A 113 -8.10 -7.55 -8.16
C ASP A 113 -8.82 -7.14 -6.88
N PHE A 114 -8.05 -6.77 -5.85
CA PHE A 114 -8.54 -6.41 -4.53
C PHE A 114 -8.73 -4.90 -4.35
N PHE A 115 -8.38 -4.08 -5.34
CA PHE A 115 -8.64 -2.64 -5.31
C PHE A 115 -10.06 -2.33 -5.80
N HIS A 116 -10.71 -1.36 -5.15
CA HIS A 116 -11.96 -0.83 -5.67
C HIS A 116 -11.71 -0.10 -7.01
N PRO A 117 -12.61 -0.21 -8.01
CA PRO A 117 -12.42 0.40 -9.32
C PRO A 117 -12.11 1.89 -9.30
N MET A 118 -12.58 2.63 -8.29
CA MET A 118 -12.31 4.07 -8.13
C MET A 118 -10.82 4.42 -7.91
N TYR A 119 -9.98 3.44 -7.60
CA TYR A 119 -8.55 3.63 -7.44
C TYR A 119 -7.76 3.20 -8.67
N LEU A 120 -8.44 2.73 -9.72
CA LEU A 120 -7.82 2.34 -10.98
C LEU A 120 -7.88 3.50 -11.97
N ILE A 121 -6.75 3.88 -12.54
CA ILE A 121 -6.66 4.96 -13.55
C ILE A 121 -7.51 4.63 -14.77
N GLY A 122 -7.56 3.35 -15.18
CA GLY A 122 -8.41 2.89 -16.28
C GLY A 122 -9.90 3.15 -16.07
N SER A 123 -10.38 3.17 -14.83
CA SER A 123 -11.77 3.52 -14.53
C SER A 123 -12.05 5.01 -14.78
N TYR A 124 -11.10 5.89 -14.44
CA TYR A 124 -11.24 7.33 -14.70
C TYR A 124 -11.20 7.62 -16.19
N SER A 125 -10.27 7.04 -16.94
CA SER A 125 -10.19 7.26 -18.39
C SER A 125 -11.46 6.80 -19.10
N ALA A 126 -12.02 5.66 -18.69
CA ALA A 126 -13.29 5.15 -19.21
C ALA A 126 -14.46 6.07 -18.87
N ALA A 127 -14.54 6.59 -17.65
CA ALA A 127 -15.60 7.51 -17.24
C ALA A 127 -15.55 8.83 -18.04
N VAL A 128 -14.38 9.44 -18.17
CA VAL A 128 -14.20 10.68 -18.94
C VAL A 128 -14.58 10.47 -20.40
N SER A 129 -14.11 9.38 -21.02
CA SER A 129 -14.40 9.07 -22.43
C SER A 129 -15.91 8.93 -22.69
N LYS A 130 -16.65 8.32 -21.76
CA LYS A 130 -18.11 8.20 -21.85
C LYS A 130 -18.83 9.55 -21.73
N CYS A 131 -18.38 10.42 -20.83
CA CYS A 131 -18.96 11.76 -20.70
C CYS A 131 -18.72 12.61 -21.95
N SER A 132 -17.52 12.53 -22.55
CA SER A 132 -17.19 13.27 -23.77
C SER A 132 -18.04 12.88 -24.99
N LEU A 133 -18.53 11.64 -25.04
CA LEU A 133 -19.35 11.13 -26.15
C LEU A 133 -20.85 11.46 -26.00
N ASN A 134 -21.32 11.79 -24.79
CA ASN A 134 -22.73 12.08 -24.49
C ASN A 134 -23.05 13.59 -24.47
N CYS A 135 -22.11 14.44 -24.89
CA CYS A 135 -22.27 15.90 -24.97
C CYS A 135 -22.71 16.41 -26.35
N HIS A 136 -23.36 15.57 -27.16
CA HIS A 136 -23.92 15.95 -28.46
C HIS A 136 -25.42 15.67 -28.52
#